data_AF-D6MMQ1-F1
#
_entry.id   AF-D6MMQ1-F1
#
_cell.length_a   1.000
_cell.length_b   1.000
_cell.length_c   1.000
_cell.angle_alpha   90.00
_cell.angle_beta   90.00
_cell.angle_gamma   90.00
#
_symmetry.space_group_name_H-M   'P 1'
#
loop_
_entity.id
_entity.type
_entity.pdbx_description
1 polymer ?
#
loop_
_entity_poly.entity_id
_entity_poly.type
_entity_poly.pdbx_seq_one_letter_code
_entity_poly.pdbx_strand_id
1 'polypeptide(L)'
;TESWQTLSESSRKFLESVMDSGILSVLCQQSGKKGDVQKHLNLLKERMLRLFKTLKVPPGKLGELKNILSLQLAEKQMLEANEETLIQLQEEITEAERSAEHIEETINRLQNKIQTLKRQLEEDEKKAQKVFQEGGTGALHLPELPKRSLQAPSLQDEILKITNQKGLLKDMNTIQQSADMKNMLTLI
;
A
#
# COMPACT_ATOMS: atom_id res chain seq x y z
N THR A 1 29.49 -58.39 -5.18
CA THR A 1 30.90 -58.74 -5.43
C THR A 1 31.47 -57.71 -6.38
N GLU A 2 32.06 -56.64 -5.85
CA GLU A 2 32.63 -55.56 -6.67
C GLU A 2 33.86 -56.07 -7.43
N SER A 3 33.82 -55.98 -8.76
CA SER A 3 34.94 -56.37 -9.62
C SER A 3 36.01 -55.29 -9.57
N TRP A 4 37.21 -55.66 -9.13
CA TRP A 4 38.37 -54.78 -9.16
C TRP A 4 38.64 -54.29 -10.58
N GLN A 5 38.73 -52.97 -10.75
CA GLN A 5 38.91 -52.33 -12.06
C GLN A 5 40.37 -51.91 -12.26
N THR A 6 40.83 -51.87 -13.51
CA THR A 6 42.12 -51.27 -13.81
C THR A 6 42.06 -49.76 -13.61
N LEU A 7 43.19 -49.16 -13.22
CA LEU A 7 43.27 -47.72 -12.98
C LEU A 7 42.84 -46.93 -14.24
N SER A 8 41.98 -45.94 -14.06
CA SER A 8 41.48 -45.10 -15.15
C SER A 8 42.61 -44.32 -15.84
N GLU A 9 42.44 -44.02 -17.13
CA GLU A 9 43.45 -43.28 -17.89
C GLU A 9 43.73 -41.88 -17.32
N SER A 10 42.69 -41.19 -16.85
CA SER A 10 42.84 -39.87 -16.21
C SER A 10 43.70 -39.94 -14.94
N SER A 11 43.48 -40.95 -14.11
CA SER A 11 44.26 -41.16 -12.88
C SER A 11 45.71 -41.52 -13.19
N ARG A 12 45.95 -42.32 -14.24
CA ARG A 12 47.31 -42.63 -14.72
C ARG A 12 48.06 -41.38 -15.19
N LYS A 13 47.41 -40.52 -15.98
CA LYS A 13 47.98 -39.24 -16.43
C LYS A 13 48.26 -38.30 -15.26
N PHE A 14 47.39 -38.27 -14.26
CA PHE A 14 47.62 -37.50 -13.04
C PHE A 14 48.85 -38.00 -12.26
N LEU A 15 48.94 -39.31 -12.01
CA LEU A 15 50.10 -39.91 -11.33
C LEU A 15 51.40 -39.68 -12.12
N GLU A 16 51.35 -39.75 -13.44
CA GLU A 16 52.47 -39.41 -14.31
C GLU A 16 52.94 -37.96 -14.10
N SER A 17 52.01 -37.01 -14.10
CA SER A 17 52.29 -35.59 -13.85
C SER A 17 52.89 -35.35 -12.46
N VAL A 18 52.38 -36.03 -11.44
CA VAL A 18 52.95 -35.96 -10.07
C VAL A 18 54.37 -36.51 -10.03
N MET A 19 54.65 -37.61 -10.73
CA MET A 19 56.01 -38.15 -10.84
C MET A 19 56.93 -37.18 -11.58
N ASP A 20 56.48 -36.58 -12.68
CA ASP A 20 57.27 -35.60 -13.43
C ASP A 20 57.59 -34.36 -12.59
N SER A 21 56.62 -33.87 -11.82
CA SER A 21 56.81 -32.78 -10.86
C SER A 21 57.80 -33.16 -9.76
N GLY A 22 57.69 -34.38 -9.21
CA GLY A 22 58.63 -34.90 -8.21
C GLY A 22 60.05 -35.03 -8.74
N ILE A 23 60.22 -35.56 -9.96
CA ILE A 23 61.50 -35.66 -10.66
C ILE A 23 62.09 -34.26 -10.88
N LEU A 24 61.28 -33.31 -11.35
CA LEU A 24 61.70 -31.94 -11.56
C LEU A 24 62.17 -31.30 -10.25
N SER A 25 61.42 -31.48 -9.16
CA SER A 25 61.78 -30.98 -7.83
C SER A 25 63.13 -31.52 -7.34
N VAL A 26 63.36 -32.82 -7.49
CA VAL A 26 64.64 -33.47 -7.12
C VAL A 26 65.80 -32.96 -7.99
N LEU A 27 65.57 -32.80 -9.30
CA LEU A 27 66.59 -32.28 -10.22
C LEU A 27 66.91 -30.79 -9.98
N CYS A 28 65.94 -30.01 -9.51
CA CYS A 28 66.14 -28.61 -9.12
C CYS A 28 66.99 -28.48 -7.85
N GLN A 29 66.84 -29.40 -6.89
CA GLN A 29 67.60 -29.40 -5.64
C GLN A 29 69.04 -29.90 -5.80
N GLN A 30 69.34 -30.65 -6.86
CA GLN A 30 70.68 -31.15 -7.13
C GLN A 30 71.54 -30.08 -7.83
N SER A 31 72.68 -29.70 -7.23
CA SER A 31 73.63 -28.74 -7.83
C SER A 31 74.68 -29.40 -8.75
N GLY A 32 74.78 -30.74 -8.77
CA GLY A 32 75.82 -31.53 -9.45
C GLY A 32 75.36 -32.35 -10.68
N LYS A 33 75.76 -33.64 -10.77
CA LYS A 33 75.54 -34.57 -11.92
C LYS A 33 74.05 -34.86 -12.21
N LYS A 34 73.32 -33.87 -12.75
CA LYS A 34 71.89 -33.95 -13.09
C LYS A 34 71.57 -35.03 -14.13
N GLY A 35 72.48 -35.28 -15.07
CA GLY A 35 72.23 -36.19 -16.20
C GLY A 35 72.05 -37.66 -15.80
N ASP A 36 72.89 -38.19 -14.90
CA ASP A 36 72.80 -39.60 -14.49
C ASP A 36 71.60 -39.83 -13.56
N VAL A 37 71.34 -38.86 -12.67
CA VAL A 37 70.19 -38.90 -11.75
C VAL A 37 68.87 -38.83 -12.54
N GLN A 38 68.78 -37.96 -13.54
CA GLN A 38 67.62 -37.90 -14.43
C GLN A 38 67.40 -39.23 -15.17
N LYS A 39 68.45 -39.88 -15.69
CA LYS A 39 68.32 -41.20 -16.35
C LYS A 39 67.77 -42.26 -15.40
N HIS A 40 68.26 -42.32 -14.17
CA HIS A 40 67.78 -43.27 -13.16
C HIS A 40 66.34 -42.99 -12.74
N LEU A 41 65.98 -41.71 -12.55
CA LEU A 41 64.62 -41.29 -12.21
C LEU A 41 63.63 -41.57 -13.34
N ASN A 42 64.01 -41.34 -14.60
CA ASN A 42 63.18 -41.68 -15.76
C ASN A 42 62.98 -43.20 -15.90
N LEU A 43 64.02 -44.01 -15.65
CA LEU A 43 63.88 -45.46 -15.66
C LEU A 43 62.92 -45.94 -14.56
N LEU A 44 62.96 -45.30 -13.39
CA LEU A 44 62.03 -45.57 -12.29
C LEU A 44 60.60 -45.17 -12.67
N LYS A 45 60.41 -43.98 -13.27
CA LYS A 45 59.13 -43.51 -13.81
C LYS A 45 58.51 -44.55 -14.75
N GLU A 46 59.27 -45.03 -15.74
CA GLU A 46 58.80 -46.04 -16.70
C GLU A 46 58.37 -47.35 -16.04
N ARG A 47 59.11 -47.80 -15.00
CA ARG A 47 58.74 -49.00 -14.23
C ARG A 47 57.45 -48.79 -13.45
N MET A 48 57.29 -47.66 -12.79
CA MET A 48 56.07 -47.34 -12.03
C MET A 48 54.86 -47.17 -12.96
N LEU A 49 55.02 -46.50 -14.10
CA LEU A 49 53.97 -46.40 -15.12
C LEU A 49 53.50 -47.77 -15.62
N ARG A 50 54.41 -48.73 -15.77
CA ARG A 50 54.05 -50.11 -16.12
C ARG A 50 53.24 -50.79 -15.02
N LEU A 51 53.59 -50.58 -13.76
CA LEU A 51 52.82 -51.09 -12.61
C LEU A 51 51.43 -50.45 -12.55
N PHE A 52 51.29 -49.15 -12.80
CA PHE A 52 49.99 -48.49 -12.83
C PHE A 52 49.06 -48.98 -13.95
N LYS A 53 49.60 -49.57 -15.02
CA LYS A 53 48.80 -50.23 -16.07
C LYS A 53 48.21 -51.58 -15.62
N THR A 54 48.91 -52.30 -14.75
CA THR A 54 48.47 -53.62 -14.25
C THR A 54 47.83 -53.56 -12.86
N LEU A 55 47.93 -52.41 -12.19
CA LEU A 55 47.35 -52.18 -10.87
C LEU A 55 45.83 -52.20 -10.95
N LYS A 56 45.24 -53.12 -10.20
CA LYS A 56 43.80 -53.20 -9.99
C LYS A 56 43.45 -52.40 -8.75
N VAL A 57 42.46 -51.53 -8.86
CA VAL A 57 41.93 -50.73 -7.77
C VAL A 57 40.45 -51.04 -7.56
N PRO A 58 39.94 -50.92 -6.33
CA PRO A 58 38.51 -50.98 -6.09
C PRO A 58 37.80 -49.92 -6.94
N PRO A 59 36.62 -50.23 -7.52
CA PRO A 59 35.83 -49.21 -8.20
C PRO A 59 35.48 -48.11 -7.20
N GLY A 60 36.05 -46.91 -7.40
CA GLY A 60 35.70 -45.76 -6.58
C GLY A 60 34.20 -45.47 -6.72
N LYS A 61 33.59 -44.92 -5.67
CA LYS A 61 32.17 -44.52 -5.66
C LYS A 61 31.89 -43.29 -6.55
N LEU A 62 32.36 -43.31 -7.80
CA LEU A 62 32.21 -42.22 -8.78
C LEU A 62 30.74 -41.89 -9.06
N GLY A 63 29.83 -42.86 -8.85
CA GLY A 63 28.39 -42.62 -8.89
C GLY A 63 27.91 -41.60 -7.86
N GLU A 64 28.52 -41.56 -6.66
CA GLU A 64 28.20 -40.55 -5.65
C GLU A 64 28.65 -39.15 -6.09
N LEU A 65 29.78 -39.04 -6.80
CA LEU A 65 30.23 -37.75 -7.36
C LEU A 65 29.30 -37.22 -8.47
N LYS A 66 28.72 -38.09 -9.28
CA LYS A 66 27.72 -37.68 -10.28
C LYS A 66 26.48 -37.07 -9.62
N ASN A 67 26.06 -37.63 -8.47
CA ASN A 67 24.95 -37.11 -7.69
C ASN A 67 25.27 -35.72 -7.12
N ILE A 68 26.51 -35.49 -6.68
CA ILE A 68 26.96 -34.17 -6.20
C ILE A 68 26.91 -33.16 -7.35
N LEU A 69 27.39 -33.51 -8.55
CA LEU A 69 27.34 -32.60 -9.70
C LEU A 69 25.90 -32.23 -10.10
N SER A 70 24.97 -33.19 -10.10
CA SER A 70 23.56 -32.89 -10.35
C SER A 70 22.94 -32.01 -9.26
N LEU A 71 23.35 -32.20 -8.00
CA LEU A 71 22.89 -31.39 -6.88
C LEU A 71 23.41 -29.95 -7.00
N GLN A 72 24.67 -29.77 -7.38
CA GLN A 72 25.26 -28.45 -7.65
C GLN A 72 24.56 -27.72 -8.80
N LEU A 73 24.19 -28.43 -9.87
CA LEU A 73 23.46 -27.82 -10.99
C LEU A 73 22.05 -27.37 -10.55
N ALA A 74 21.34 -28.21 -9.80
CA ALA A 74 20.01 -27.88 -9.28
C ALA A 74 20.07 -26.70 -8.29
N GLU A 75 21.07 -26.66 -7.41
CA GLU A 75 21.31 -25.57 -6.47
C GLU A 75 21.59 -24.26 -7.23
N LYS A 76 22.40 -24.30 -8.28
CA LYS A 76 22.68 -23.13 -9.12
C LYS A 76 21.42 -22.61 -9.83
N GLN A 77 20.61 -23.50 -10.40
CA GLN A 77 19.34 -23.10 -11.04
C GLN A 77 18.37 -22.49 -10.03
N MET A 78 18.30 -23.04 -8.82
CA MET A 78 17.46 -22.49 -7.75
C MET A 78 17.97 -21.13 -7.30
N LEU A 79 19.29 -20.93 -7.24
CA LEU A 79 19.91 -19.65 -6.91
C LEU A 79 19.56 -18.58 -7.96
N GLU A 80 19.71 -18.90 -9.25
CA GLU A 80 19.36 -18.00 -10.36
C GLU A 80 17.88 -17.59 -10.30
N ALA A 81 16.98 -18.55 -10.12
CA ALA A 81 15.55 -18.25 -9.97
C ALA A 81 15.26 -17.40 -8.71
N ASN A 82 15.95 -17.66 -7.61
CA ASN A 82 15.79 -16.87 -6.38
C ASN A 82 16.25 -15.42 -6.60
N GLU A 83 17.39 -15.21 -7.26
CA GLU A 83 17.87 -13.87 -7.61
C GLU A 83 16.86 -13.10 -8.47
N GLU A 84 16.26 -13.74 -9.49
CA GLU A 84 15.20 -13.15 -10.30
C GLU A 84 13.98 -12.75 -9.46
N THR A 85 13.52 -13.63 -8.57
CA THR A 85 12.38 -13.31 -7.67
C THR A 85 12.71 -12.19 -6.70
N LEU A 86 13.97 -12.08 -6.26
CA LEU A 86 14.42 -11.03 -5.35
C LEU A 86 14.39 -9.67 -6.05
N ILE A 87 14.79 -9.61 -7.33
CA ILE A 87 14.69 -8.41 -8.15
C ILE A 87 13.22 -8.00 -8.32
N GLN A 88 12.33 -8.94 -8.64
CA GLN A 88 10.89 -8.66 -8.79
C GLN A 88 10.28 -8.10 -7.50
N LEU A 89 10.59 -8.71 -6.35
CA LEU A 89 10.13 -8.24 -5.05
C LEU A 89 10.65 -6.84 -4.73
N GLN A 90 11.90 -6.53 -5.09
CA GLN A 90 12.47 -5.21 -4.91
C GLN A 90 11.75 -4.15 -5.77
N GLU A 91 11.39 -4.51 -7.01
CA GLU A 91 10.60 -3.65 -7.90
C GLU A 91 9.20 -3.40 -7.34
N GLU A 92 8.52 -4.44 -6.84
CA GLU A 92 7.19 -4.33 -6.20
C GLU A 92 7.23 -3.43 -4.95
N ILE A 93 8.26 -3.59 -4.10
CA ILE A 93 8.45 -2.73 -2.93
C ILE A 93 8.63 -1.27 -3.36
N THR A 94 9.48 -1.02 -4.35
CA THR A 94 9.73 0.34 -4.83
C THR A 94 8.47 0.97 -5.42
N GLU A 95 7.65 0.20 -6.13
CA GLU A 95 6.37 0.69 -6.66
C GLU A 95 5.35 0.96 -5.54
N ALA A 96 5.28 0.08 -4.55
CA ALA A 96 4.44 0.27 -3.37
C ALA A 96 4.85 1.53 -2.58
N GLU A 97 6.15 1.79 -2.43
CA GLU A 97 6.68 3.01 -1.81
C GLU A 97 6.25 4.26 -2.57
N ARG A 98 6.44 4.32 -3.89
CA ARG A 98 5.98 5.46 -4.71
C ARG A 98 4.47 5.69 -4.60
N SER A 99 3.69 4.61 -4.59
CA SER A 99 2.24 4.69 -4.42
C SER A 99 1.87 5.25 -3.05
N ALA A 100 2.55 4.81 -1.99
CA ALA A 100 2.36 5.33 -0.64
C ALA A 100 2.71 6.82 -0.53
N GLU A 101 3.82 7.25 -1.13
CA GLU A 101 4.21 8.67 -1.21
C GLU A 101 3.13 9.50 -1.90
N HIS A 102 2.61 9.03 -3.04
CA HIS A 102 1.56 9.75 -3.76
C HIS A 102 0.24 9.84 -2.98
N ILE A 103 -0.10 8.80 -2.23
CA ILE A 103 -1.25 8.80 -1.32
C ILE A 103 -1.02 9.83 -0.21
N GLU A 104 0.17 9.88 0.39
CA GLU A 104 0.52 10.86 1.42
C GLU A 104 0.43 12.30 0.92
N GLU A 105 0.97 12.58 -0.27
CA GLU A 105 0.81 13.89 -0.94
C GLU A 105 -0.67 14.25 -1.13
N THR A 106 -1.48 13.27 -1.56
CA THR A 106 -2.91 13.47 -1.77
C THR A 106 -3.63 13.74 -0.45
N ILE A 107 -3.29 13.03 0.63
CA ILE A 107 -3.81 13.28 1.98
C ILE A 107 -3.47 14.71 2.41
N ASN A 108 -2.21 15.13 2.29
CA ASN A 108 -1.76 16.47 2.66
C ASN A 108 -2.50 17.56 1.86
N ARG A 109 -2.68 17.36 0.54
CA ARG A 109 -3.47 18.26 -0.31
C ARG A 109 -4.92 18.36 0.14
N LEU A 110 -5.56 17.24 0.47
CA LEU A 110 -6.94 17.21 0.94
C LEU A 110 -7.08 17.89 2.31
N GLN A 111 -6.16 17.66 3.23
CA GLN A 111 -6.12 18.33 4.53
C GLN A 111 -6.04 19.86 4.39
N ASN A 112 -5.15 20.36 3.52
CA ASN A 112 -5.05 21.79 3.22
C ASN A 112 -6.35 22.36 2.65
N LYS A 113 -7.02 21.60 1.77
CA LYS A 113 -8.31 22.00 1.19
C LYS A 113 -9.42 22.05 2.26
N ILE A 114 -9.48 21.05 3.14
CA ILE A 114 -10.41 21.01 4.28
C ILE A 114 -10.17 22.22 5.20
N GLN A 115 -8.92 22.53 5.54
CA GLN A 115 -8.60 23.68 6.39
C GLN A 115 -9.02 25.01 5.75
N THR A 116 -8.83 25.14 4.44
CA THR A 116 -9.25 26.33 3.70
C THR A 116 -10.77 26.47 3.66
N LEU A 117 -11.49 25.39 3.35
CA LEU A 117 -12.96 25.38 3.38
C LEU A 117 -13.50 25.66 4.78
N LYS A 118 -12.85 25.15 5.83
CA LYS A 118 -13.23 25.42 7.21
C LYS A 118 -13.14 26.91 7.54
N ARG A 119 -12.06 27.59 7.12
CA ARG A 119 -11.92 29.05 7.27
C ARG A 119 -13.00 29.81 6.51
N GLN A 120 -13.25 29.42 5.26
CA GLN A 120 -14.29 30.04 4.43
C GLN A 120 -15.67 29.90 5.07
N LEU A 121 -16.00 28.71 5.57
CA LEU A 121 -17.26 28.45 6.26
C LEU A 121 -17.41 29.31 7.51
N GLU A 122 -16.35 29.45 8.31
CA GLU A 122 -16.36 30.32 9.50
C GLU A 122 -16.57 31.80 9.15
N GLU A 123 -15.97 32.28 8.05
CA GLU A 123 -16.20 33.63 7.55
C GLU A 123 -17.64 33.84 7.07
N ASP A 124 -18.18 32.88 6.33
CA ASP A 124 -19.54 32.95 5.81
C ASP A 124 -20.59 32.83 6.92
N GLU A 125 -20.33 32.02 7.95
CA GLU A 125 -21.14 31.97 9.17
C GLU A 125 -21.10 33.31 9.92
N LYS A 126 -19.93 33.94 10.06
CA LYS A 126 -19.82 35.30 10.65
C LYS A 126 -20.59 36.35 9.84
N LYS A 127 -20.55 36.30 8.50
CA LYS A 127 -21.32 37.19 7.63
C LYS A 127 -22.83 36.96 7.82
N ALA A 128 -23.26 35.70 7.78
CA ALA A 128 -24.66 35.34 7.99
C ALA A 128 -25.14 35.80 9.37
N GLN A 129 -24.35 35.58 10.42
CA GLN A 129 -24.69 36.00 11.78
C GLN A 129 -24.87 37.52 11.89
N LYS A 130 -24.07 38.33 11.18
CA LYS A 130 -24.27 39.80 11.12
C LYS A 130 -25.62 40.15 10.49
N VAL A 131 -25.97 39.53 9.37
CA VAL A 131 -27.27 39.72 8.70
C VAL A 131 -28.43 39.33 9.63
N PHE A 132 -28.30 38.23 10.37
CA PHE A 132 -29.32 37.80 11.32
C PHE A 132 -29.38 38.67 12.59
N GLN A 133 -28.26 39.22 13.06
CA GLN A 133 -28.23 40.17 14.18
C GLN A 133 -28.85 41.53 13.80
N GLU A 134 -28.64 42.01 12.57
CA GLU A 134 -29.34 43.18 12.03
C GLU A 134 -30.86 42.94 11.93
N GLY A 135 -31.29 41.68 11.80
CA GLY A 135 -32.69 41.26 11.79
C GLY A 135 -33.43 41.32 13.14
N GLY A 136 -32.78 41.79 14.22
CA GLY A 136 -33.43 42.01 15.52
C GLY A 136 -34.54 43.08 15.50
N THR A 137 -34.53 43.96 14.50
CA THR A 137 -35.69 44.76 14.13
C THR A 137 -36.28 44.08 12.90
N GLY A 138 -37.43 43.39 13.05
CA GLY A 138 -37.98 42.52 12.02
C GLY A 138 -37.89 43.14 10.63
N ALA A 139 -37.57 42.33 9.61
CA ALA A 139 -37.12 42.60 8.23
C ALA A 139 -37.60 43.88 7.49
N LEU A 140 -38.53 44.63 8.05
CA LEU A 140 -39.12 45.89 7.61
C LEU A 140 -38.81 47.09 8.54
N HIS A 141 -37.93 46.96 9.54
CA HIS A 141 -37.68 48.00 10.58
C HIS A 141 -38.97 48.61 11.15
N LEU A 142 -40.01 47.80 11.33
CA LEU A 142 -41.30 48.32 11.75
C LEU A 142 -41.28 48.59 13.26
N PRO A 143 -41.84 49.73 13.71
CA PRO A 143 -42.10 49.97 15.12
C PRO A 143 -42.91 48.80 15.69
N GLU A 144 -42.53 48.30 16.86
CA GLU A 144 -43.33 47.31 17.57
C GLU A 144 -44.76 47.87 17.75
N LEU A 145 -45.74 47.16 17.19
CA LEU A 145 -47.13 47.58 17.31
C LEU A 145 -47.51 47.62 18.80
N PRO A 146 -48.15 48.71 19.27
CA PRO A 146 -48.54 48.82 20.67
C PRO A 146 -49.36 47.61 21.10
N LYS A 147 -48.92 46.91 22.15
CA LYS A 147 -49.63 45.74 22.72
C LYS A 147 -51.10 46.04 23.07
N ARG A 148 -51.45 47.32 23.24
CA ARG A 148 -52.83 47.80 23.44
C ARG A 148 -53.77 47.47 22.27
N SER A 149 -53.28 47.43 21.02
CA SER A 149 -54.12 47.06 19.87
C SER A 149 -54.43 45.56 19.82
N LEU A 150 -53.56 44.71 20.38
CA LEU A 150 -53.75 43.26 20.43
C LEU A 150 -54.48 42.80 21.71
N GLN A 151 -54.57 43.67 22.70
CA GLN A 151 -55.14 43.40 24.03
C GLN A 151 -56.45 44.18 24.28
N ALA A 152 -56.97 44.86 23.25
CA ALA A 152 -58.33 45.36 23.29
C ALA A 152 -59.29 44.16 23.40
N PRO A 153 -60.23 44.16 24.36
CA PRO A 153 -61.29 43.16 24.41
C PRO A 153 -61.92 43.06 23.03
N SER A 154 -62.22 41.85 22.56
CA SER A 154 -62.93 41.73 21.29
C SER A 154 -64.28 42.45 21.42
N LEU A 155 -64.75 43.07 20.34
CA LEU A 155 -66.07 43.72 20.33
C LEU A 155 -67.17 42.76 20.83
N GLN A 156 -66.98 41.45 20.60
CA GLN A 156 -67.85 40.37 21.06
C GLN A 156 -67.87 40.29 22.60
N ASP A 157 -66.71 40.36 23.26
CA ASP A 157 -66.60 40.36 24.74
C ASP A 157 -67.22 41.61 25.36
N GLU A 158 -67.19 42.74 24.65
CA GLU A 158 -67.78 44.00 25.13
C GLU A 158 -69.30 44.01 24.94
N ILE A 159 -69.81 43.47 23.83
CA ILE A 159 -71.25 43.28 23.58
C ILE A 159 -71.87 42.34 24.63
N LEU A 160 -71.13 41.31 25.08
CA LEU A 160 -71.55 40.40 26.16
C LEU A 160 -71.70 41.08 27.53
N LYS A 161 -71.05 42.23 27.75
CA LYS A 161 -71.14 42.99 29.01
C LYS A 161 -72.32 43.97 29.05
N ILE A 162 -73.05 44.15 27.96
CA ILE A 162 -74.17 45.10 27.88
C ILE A 162 -75.43 44.48 28.51
N THR A 163 -76.03 45.19 29.46
CA THR A 163 -77.16 44.73 30.28
C THR A 163 -78.43 44.39 29.49
N ASN A 164 -78.61 44.95 28.30
CA ASN A 164 -79.76 44.72 27.41
C ASN A 164 -79.37 43.90 26.15
N GLN A 165 -78.66 42.79 26.35
CA GLN A 165 -78.12 41.95 25.27
C GLN A 165 -79.22 41.45 24.31
N LYS A 166 -80.40 41.06 24.84
CA LYS A 166 -81.51 40.55 24.01
C LYS A 166 -82.18 41.63 23.17
N GLY A 167 -82.30 42.86 23.68
CA GLY A 167 -82.84 43.98 22.91
C GLY A 167 -81.91 44.35 21.75
N LEU A 168 -80.62 44.51 22.05
CA LEU A 168 -79.62 44.86 21.05
C LEU A 168 -79.51 43.82 19.92
N LEU A 169 -79.52 42.52 20.25
CA LEU A 169 -79.50 41.45 19.25
C LEU A 169 -80.75 41.45 18.36
N LYS A 170 -81.91 41.78 18.93
CA LYS A 170 -83.16 41.89 18.16
C LYS A 170 -83.12 43.07 17.21
N ASP A 171 -82.62 44.21 17.67
CA ASP A 171 -82.49 45.42 16.88
C ASP A 171 -81.45 45.24 15.76
N MET A 172 -80.30 44.63 16.05
CA MET A 172 -79.31 44.25 15.04
C MET A 172 -79.87 43.29 13.99
N ASN A 173 -80.66 42.30 14.40
CA ASN A 173 -81.32 41.39 13.46
C ASN A 173 -82.36 42.12 12.60
N THR A 174 -83.14 43.05 13.17
CA THR A 174 -84.07 43.88 12.38
C THR A 174 -83.35 44.80 11.39
N ILE A 175 -82.20 45.35 11.77
CA ILE A 175 -81.37 46.18 10.88
C ILE A 175 -80.73 45.32 9.78
N GLN A 176 -80.25 44.11 10.10
CA GLN A 176 -79.70 43.18 9.11
C GLN A 176 -80.78 42.70 8.11
N GLN A 177 -82.02 42.55 8.56
CA GLN A 177 -83.14 42.14 7.71
C GLN A 177 -83.82 43.31 6.97
N SER A 178 -83.43 44.55 7.26
CA SER A 178 -83.88 45.75 6.57
C SER A 178 -83.57 45.69 5.07
N ALA A 179 -84.47 46.24 4.25
CA ALA A 179 -84.27 46.36 2.81
C ALA A 179 -83.02 47.18 2.47
N ASP A 180 -82.73 48.23 3.25
CA ASP A 180 -81.59 49.12 3.01
C ASP A 180 -80.25 48.41 3.23
N MET A 181 -80.15 47.58 4.28
CA MET A 181 -78.93 46.83 4.58
C MET A 181 -78.72 45.67 3.60
N LYS A 182 -79.79 45.01 3.17
CA LYS A 182 -79.73 44.00 2.10
C LYS A 182 -79.23 44.63 0.79
N ASN A 183 -79.74 45.81 0.43
CA ASN A 183 -79.32 46.52 -0.76
C ASN A 183 -77.82 46.88 -0.71
N MET A 184 -77.29 47.31 0.43
CA MET A 184 -75.85 47.60 0.60
C MET A 184 -74.97 46.34 0.52
N LEU A 185 -75.43 45.18 1.00
CA LEU A 185 -74.66 43.94 0.91
C LEU A 185 -74.62 43.32 -0.49
N THR A 186 -75.61 43.60 -1.34
CA THR A 186 -75.60 43.23 -2.77
C THR A 186 -74.74 44.15 -3.65
N LEU A 187 -74.21 45.25 -3.11
CA LEU A 187 -73.33 46.20 -3.82
C LEU A 187 -71.83 45.89 -3.68
N ILE A 188 -71.49 44.81 -2.96
CA ILE A 188 -70.15 44.21 -2.89
C ILE A 188 -70.15 42.94 -3.73
#